data_AF-A0A839E2H6-F1
#
_entry.id   AF-A0A839E2H6-F1
#
_cell.length_a   1.000
_cell.length_b   1.000
_cell.length_c   1.000
_cell.angle_alpha   90.00
_cell.angle_beta   90.00
_cell.angle_gamma   90.00
#
_symmetry.space_group_name_H-M   'P 1'
#
loop_
_entity.id
_entity.type
_entity.pdbx_description
1 polymer ?
#
loop_
_entity_poly.entity_id
_entity_poly.type
_entity_poly.pdbx_seq_one_letter_code
_entity_poly.pdbx_strand_id
1 'polypeptide(L)'
;MKESLNRLARHAKTRESHLLVLMDQVNEKQRVDRMPRLYAHMFSRSSEFEEMKRLVEPPMHIDSAVSANIQFADWVAACVSRAVDYQLVERSEHAWATGGVFDAVRGAFTHKSKVHLWNRSVNDIFHSNVFLRERALYPSVKGHRVSAGMPEEALRKLRAAAEKSQRRK
;
A
#
# COMPACT_ATOMS: atom_id res chain seq x y z
N MET A 1 17.60 -5.23 2.81
CA MET A 1 17.33 -6.45 2.02
C MET A 1 17.52 -7.74 2.81
N LYS A 2 18.64 -7.95 3.52
CA LYS A 2 18.83 -9.14 4.40
C LYS A 2 17.64 -9.40 5.33
N GLU A 3 17.18 -8.39 6.05
CA GLU A 3 16.03 -8.52 6.95
C GLU A 3 14.70 -8.79 6.23
N SER A 4 14.52 -8.24 5.04
CA SER A 4 13.36 -8.54 4.18
C SER A 4 13.34 -10.03 3.81
N LEU A 5 14.49 -10.59 3.40
CA LEU A 5 14.61 -12.01 3.10
C LEU A 5 14.33 -12.89 4.32
N ASN A 6 14.84 -12.51 5.49
CA ASN A 6 14.58 -13.26 6.73
C ASN A 6 13.08 -13.28 7.07
N ARG A 7 12.35 -12.18 6.81
CA ARG A 7 10.91 -12.10 7.05
C ARG A 7 10.12 -12.94 6.05
N LEU A 8 10.50 -12.86 4.77
CA LEU A 8 9.90 -13.68 3.71
C LEU A 8 10.13 -15.18 3.97
N ALA A 9 11.36 -15.58 4.32
CA ALA A 9 11.71 -16.94 4.67
C ALA A 9 10.89 -17.47 5.87
N ARG A 10 10.78 -16.68 6.95
CA ARG A 10 9.94 -17.04 8.10
C ARG A 10 8.47 -17.21 7.71
N HIS A 11 7.93 -16.27 6.93
CA HIS A 11 6.56 -16.36 6.42
C HIS A 11 6.33 -17.60 5.54
N ALA A 12 7.29 -17.92 4.68
CA ALA A 12 7.25 -19.11 3.84
C ALA A 12 7.25 -20.40 4.67
N LYS A 13 8.11 -20.46 5.70
CA LYS A 13 8.16 -21.60 6.63
C LYS A 13 6.82 -21.81 7.34
N THR A 14 6.16 -20.75 7.80
CA THR A 14 4.83 -20.85 8.44
C THR A 14 3.72 -21.31 7.50
N ARG A 15 3.91 -21.17 6.19
CA ARG A 15 2.95 -21.60 5.15
C ARG A 15 3.41 -22.82 4.38
N GLU A 16 4.47 -23.49 4.85
CA GLU A 16 5.10 -24.65 4.21
C GLU A 16 5.36 -24.46 2.70
N SER A 17 5.66 -23.22 2.29
CA SER A 17 5.78 -22.83 0.90
C SER A 17 7.23 -22.51 0.54
N HIS A 18 7.57 -22.67 -0.74
CA HIS A 18 8.82 -22.19 -1.31
C HIS A 18 8.60 -20.85 -2.01
N LEU A 19 9.61 -19.97 -1.94
CA LEU A 19 9.53 -18.64 -2.52
C LEU A 19 10.60 -18.45 -3.59
N LEU A 20 10.15 -17.86 -4.69
CA LEU A 20 10.99 -17.20 -5.67
C LEU A 20 10.88 -15.69 -5.42
N VAL A 21 12.01 -15.01 -5.21
CA VAL A 21 12.01 -13.56 -4.99
C VAL A 21 12.40 -12.87 -6.28
N LEU A 22 11.56 -11.95 -6.74
CA LEU A 22 11.83 -11.12 -7.91
C LEU A 22 12.03 -9.68 -7.45
N MET A 23 13.11 -9.07 -7.90
CA MET A 23 13.43 -7.67 -7.69
C MET A 23 13.21 -6.90 -8.97
N ASP A 24 12.55 -5.78 -8.80
CA ASP A 24 12.36 -4.77 -9.82
C ASP A 24 13.64 -3.92 -9.98
N GLN A 25 13.68 -3.08 -11.03
CA GLN A 25 14.88 -2.43 -11.56
C GLN A 25 15.89 -1.97 -10.48
N VAL A 26 17.09 -2.58 -10.48
CA VAL A 26 18.27 -2.17 -9.72
C VAL A 26 19.33 -1.84 -10.74
N ASN A 27 19.94 -0.65 -10.66
CA ASN A 27 21.04 -0.24 -11.54
C ASN A 27 22.07 -1.40 -11.70
N GLU A 28 22.42 -1.74 -12.94
CA GLU A 28 23.33 -2.81 -13.35
C GLU A 28 24.59 -2.89 -12.46
N LYS A 29 25.17 -1.73 -12.14
CA LYS A 29 26.37 -1.62 -11.30
C LYS A 29 26.13 -2.02 -9.85
N GLN A 30 24.94 -1.71 -9.32
CA GLN A 30 24.52 -2.15 -7.98
C GLN A 30 24.12 -3.63 -7.94
N ARG A 31 23.71 -4.21 -9.08
CA ARG A 31 23.35 -5.63 -9.17
C ARG A 31 24.57 -6.53 -8.97
N VAL A 32 25.65 -6.26 -9.70
CA VAL A 32 26.89 -7.04 -9.65
C VAL A 32 27.47 -7.07 -8.23
N ASP A 33 27.46 -5.95 -7.52
CA ASP A 33 27.97 -5.87 -6.15
C ASP A 33 27.03 -6.52 -5.10
N ARG A 34 25.72 -6.51 -5.33
CA ARG A 34 24.74 -7.00 -4.35
C ARG A 34 24.50 -8.50 -4.46
N MET A 35 24.61 -9.09 -5.65
CA MET A 35 24.31 -10.51 -5.86
C MET A 35 25.18 -11.44 -5.00
N PRO A 36 26.53 -11.32 -4.99
CA PRO A 36 27.38 -12.17 -4.15
C PRO A 36 27.06 -12.04 -2.67
N ARG A 37 26.72 -10.82 -2.21
CA ARG A 37 26.37 -10.55 -0.80
C ARG A 37 25.04 -11.20 -0.40
N LEU A 38 24.09 -11.32 -1.32
CA LEU A 38 22.81 -11.98 -1.09
C LEU A 38 22.97 -13.50 -1.08
N TYR A 39 23.73 -14.04 -2.04
CA TYR A 39 24.13 -15.45 -2.06
C TYR A 39 24.84 -15.84 -0.76
N ALA A 40 25.86 -15.09 -0.37
CA ALA A 40 26.59 -15.34 0.87
C ALA A 40 25.65 -15.32 2.08
N HIS A 41 24.75 -14.34 2.17
CA HIS A 41 23.77 -14.25 3.27
C HIS A 41 22.78 -15.43 3.29
N MET A 42 22.29 -15.88 2.14
CA MET A 42 21.35 -17.00 2.09
C MET A 42 22.03 -18.32 2.46
N PHE A 43 23.17 -18.62 1.83
CA PHE A 43 23.87 -19.88 2.07
C PHE A 43 24.49 -19.94 3.47
N SER A 44 25.17 -18.89 3.92
CA SER A 44 25.78 -18.87 5.26
C SER A 44 24.75 -19.06 6.36
N ARG A 45 23.52 -18.59 6.13
CA ARG A 45 22.45 -18.63 7.12
C ARG A 45 21.59 -19.88 7.01
N SER A 46 21.57 -20.55 5.87
CA SER A 46 20.78 -21.77 5.64
C SER A 46 21.24 -22.98 6.48
N SER A 47 22.49 -22.98 6.95
CA SER A 47 23.02 -23.98 7.88
C SER A 47 22.42 -23.84 9.28
N GLU A 48 22.20 -22.61 9.74
CA GLU A 48 21.71 -22.30 11.09
C GLU A 48 20.18 -22.12 11.14
N PHE A 49 19.58 -21.63 10.05
CA PHE A 49 18.17 -21.25 9.98
C PHE A 49 17.48 -21.96 8.82
N GLU A 50 16.72 -23.00 9.15
CA GLU A 50 16.03 -23.84 8.17
C GLU A 50 15.04 -23.06 7.29
N GLU A 51 14.40 -22.00 7.80
CA GLU A 51 13.51 -21.15 7.01
C GLU A 51 14.19 -20.56 5.77
N MET A 52 15.51 -20.35 5.81
CA MET A 52 16.25 -19.80 4.68
C MET A 52 16.29 -20.77 3.49
N LYS A 53 16.11 -22.08 3.71
CA LYS A 53 15.99 -23.10 2.66
C LYS A 53 14.68 -22.99 1.86
N ARG A 54 13.72 -22.18 2.33
CA ARG A 54 12.47 -21.90 1.60
C ARG A 54 12.69 -20.93 0.44
N LEU A 55 13.78 -20.17 0.43
CA LEU A 55 14.19 -19.33 -0.69
C LEU A 55 14.96 -20.21 -1.69
N VAL A 56 14.33 -20.54 -2.82
CA VAL A 56 14.87 -21.51 -3.79
C VAL A 56 16.07 -20.94 -4.54
N GLU A 57 16.01 -19.66 -4.86
CA GLU A 57 17.05 -18.91 -5.55
C GLU A 57 17.21 -17.55 -4.87
N PRO A 58 18.39 -16.91 -4.96
CA PRO A 58 18.49 -15.52 -4.55
C PRO A 58 17.59 -14.63 -5.40
N PRO A 59 17.32 -13.41 -4.93
CA PRO A 59 16.42 -12.50 -5.61
C PRO A 59 16.82 -12.27 -7.07
N MET A 60 15.98 -12.70 -8.02
CA MET A 60 16.23 -12.53 -9.45
C MET A 60 15.74 -11.16 -9.89
N HIS A 61 16.41 -10.54 -10.84
CA HIS A 61 16.03 -9.24 -11.35
C HIS A 61 15.17 -9.37 -12.60
N ILE A 62 14.03 -8.68 -12.63
CA ILE A 62 13.21 -8.55 -13.83
C ILE A 62 13.70 -7.32 -14.58
N ASP A 63 14.22 -7.53 -15.78
CA ASP A 63 14.56 -6.45 -16.71
C ASP A 63 13.58 -6.46 -17.89
N SER A 64 13.11 -5.28 -18.28
CA SER A 64 12.26 -5.10 -19.45
C SER A 64 13.02 -4.28 -20.48
N ALA A 65 13.38 -4.91 -21.60
CA ALA A 65 14.06 -4.24 -22.71
C ALA A 65 13.25 -3.08 -23.30
N VAL A 66 11.93 -3.06 -23.12
CA VAL A 66 11.00 -2.07 -23.72
C VAL A 66 10.45 -1.07 -22.70
N SER A 67 10.50 -1.38 -21.40
CA SER A 67 9.93 -0.53 -20.34
C SER A 67 10.78 -0.52 -19.08
N ALA A 68 12.10 -0.39 -19.24
CA ALA A 68 13.08 -0.34 -18.15
C ALA A 68 12.86 0.83 -17.16
N ASN A 69 12.05 1.83 -17.51
CA ASN A 69 11.86 3.03 -16.70
C ASN A 69 10.68 2.95 -15.71
N ILE A 70 9.80 1.94 -15.81
CA ILE A 70 8.63 1.82 -14.92
C ILE A 70 8.83 0.63 -14.00
N GLN A 71 8.87 0.92 -12.70
CA GLN A 71 9.01 -0.04 -11.63
C GLN A 71 7.62 -0.60 -11.23
N PHE A 72 7.55 -1.86 -10.79
CA PHE A 72 6.43 -2.40 -10.00
C PHE A 72 6.07 -1.48 -8.84
N ALA A 73 7.05 -0.81 -8.21
CA ALA A 73 6.78 0.21 -7.20
C ALA A 73 5.92 1.36 -7.76
N ASP A 74 6.16 1.80 -9.00
CA ASP A 74 5.36 2.82 -9.66
C ASP A 74 3.94 2.33 -9.93
N TRP A 75 3.78 1.06 -10.32
CA TRP A 75 2.46 0.44 -10.46
C TRP A 75 1.69 0.42 -9.14
N VAL A 76 2.35 0.02 -8.04
CA VAL A 76 1.75 0.05 -6.70
C VAL A 76 1.39 1.48 -6.29
N ALA A 77 2.29 2.45 -6.49
CA ALA A 77 2.04 3.86 -6.18
C ALA A 77 0.88 4.43 -7.00
N ALA A 78 0.82 4.12 -8.29
CA ALA A 78 -0.24 4.48 -9.20
C ALA A 78 -1.60 3.92 -8.75
N CYS A 79 -1.63 2.66 -8.30
CA CYS A 79 -2.86 2.01 -7.83
C CYS A 79 -3.32 2.56 -6.48
N VAL A 80 -2.41 2.67 -5.51
CA VAL A 80 -2.71 3.25 -4.19
C VAL A 80 -3.20 4.69 -4.33
N SER A 81 -2.57 5.51 -5.19
CA SER A 81 -2.98 6.91 -5.38
C SER A 81 -4.41 7.02 -5.93
N ARG A 82 -4.80 6.14 -6.85
CA ARG A 82 -6.16 6.08 -7.39
C ARG A 82 -7.18 5.59 -6.36
N ALA A 83 -6.80 4.62 -5.53
CA ALA A 83 -7.63 4.19 -4.41
C ALA A 83 -7.81 5.32 -3.39
N VAL A 84 -6.75 6.08 -3.06
CA VAL A 84 -6.83 7.27 -2.22
C VAL A 84 -7.76 8.32 -2.83
N ASP A 85 -7.59 8.64 -4.11
CA ASP A 85 -8.47 9.56 -4.82
C ASP A 85 -9.95 9.13 -4.72
N TYR A 86 -10.24 7.86 -4.92
CA TYR A 86 -11.59 7.32 -4.76
C TYR A 86 -12.17 7.50 -3.35
N GLN A 87 -11.33 7.35 -2.31
CA GLN A 87 -11.77 7.57 -0.92
C GLN A 87 -11.99 9.05 -0.60
N LEU A 88 -11.18 9.95 -1.18
CA LEU A 88 -11.12 11.36 -0.80
C LEU A 88 -11.94 12.31 -1.70
N VAL A 89 -12.30 11.88 -2.92
CA VAL A 89 -12.98 12.72 -3.92
C VAL A 89 -14.36 12.16 -4.22
N GLU A 90 -15.40 12.95 -3.96
CA GLU A 90 -16.81 12.56 -4.13
C GLU A 90 -17.11 12.11 -5.57
N ARG A 91 -16.59 12.81 -6.57
CA ARG A 91 -16.81 12.52 -8.00
C ARG A 91 -15.62 11.78 -8.63
N SER A 92 -14.88 10.99 -7.85
CA SER A 92 -13.76 10.21 -8.37
C SER A 92 -14.22 9.20 -9.43
N GLU A 93 -13.51 9.18 -10.56
CA GLU A 93 -13.66 8.19 -11.65
C GLU A 93 -12.93 6.87 -11.34
N HIS A 94 -12.16 6.82 -10.25
CA HIS A 94 -11.28 5.71 -9.90
C HIS A 94 -11.97 4.61 -9.08
N ALA A 95 -13.29 4.44 -9.23
CA ALA A 95 -14.06 3.41 -8.52
C ALA A 95 -13.55 2.00 -8.78
N TRP A 96 -13.04 1.75 -9.98
CA TRP A 96 -12.43 0.49 -10.38
C TRP A 96 -11.23 0.09 -9.52
N ALA A 97 -10.53 1.05 -8.89
CA ALA A 97 -9.37 0.79 -8.05
C ALA A 97 -9.71 0.12 -6.70
N THR A 98 -10.99 -0.15 -6.42
CA THR A 98 -11.45 -0.79 -5.17
C THR A 98 -12.05 -2.19 -5.37
N GLY A 99 -11.90 -2.79 -6.54
CA GLY A 99 -12.37 -4.15 -6.82
C GLY A 99 -11.48 -4.95 -7.77
N GLY A 100 -11.76 -6.25 -7.87
CA GLY A 100 -11.11 -7.13 -8.84
C GLY A 100 -9.69 -7.48 -8.41
N VAL A 101 -8.69 -7.19 -9.27
CA VAL A 101 -7.27 -7.52 -9.04
C VAL A 101 -6.73 -6.92 -7.73
N PHE A 102 -7.30 -5.81 -7.25
CA PHE A 102 -6.89 -5.18 -5.99
C PHE A 102 -7.36 -5.90 -4.74
N ASP A 103 -8.31 -6.84 -4.85
CA ASP A 103 -8.64 -7.74 -3.75
C ASP A 103 -7.42 -8.63 -3.40
N ALA A 104 -6.58 -8.98 -4.38
CA ALA A 104 -5.34 -9.72 -4.15
C ALA A 104 -4.25 -8.90 -3.45
N VAL A 105 -4.34 -7.57 -3.49
CA VAL A 105 -3.38 -6.65 -2.82
C VAL A 105 -3.82 -6.36 -1.38
N ARG A 106 -5.04 -6.75 -0.99
CA ARG A 106 -5.51 -6.61 0.40
C ARG A 106 -4.66 -7.49 1.32
N GLY A 107 -4.17 -6.88 2.41
CA GLY A 107 -3.25 -7.54 3.34
C GLY A 107 -1.76 -7.50 2.95
N ALA A 108 -1.40 -6.96 1.78
CA ALA A 108 0.00 -6.86 1.35
C ALA A 108 0.77 -5.70 2.02
N PHE A 109 0.05 -4.75 2.64
CA PHE A 109 0.66 -3.59 3.29
C PHE A 109 1.21 -3.97 4.67
N THR A 110 1.92 -3.05 5.33
CA THR A 110 2.27 -3.24 6.74
C THR A 110 1.16 -2.69 7.62
N HIS A 111 0.92 -3.27 8.81
CA HIS A 111 -0.13 -2.79 9.73
C HIS A 111 0.03 -1.30 10.15
N LYS A 112 1.24 -0.74 10.01
CA LYS A 112 1.54 0.66 10.34
C LYS A 112 1.34 1.64 9.18
N SER A 113 1.14 1.13 7.96
CA SER A 113 0.91 1.98 6.78
C SER A 113 -0.46 2.67 6.91
N LYS A 114 -0.48 4.01 6.82
CA LYS A 114 -1.71 4.80 6.93
C LYS A 114 -1.69 6.04 6.03
N VAL A 115 -2.87 6.47 5.61
CA VAL A 115 -3.11 7.77 5.00
C VAL A 115 -3.59 8.70 6.10
N HIS A 116 -2.76 9.69 6.43
CA HIS A 116 -3.08 10.65 7.47
C HIS A 116 -3.99 11.74 6.93
N LEU A 117 -5.14 11.96 7.58
CA LEU A 117 -6.09 13.00 7.19
C LEU A 117 -5.90 14.25 8.05
N TRP A 118 -5.21 15.25 7.52
CA TRP A 118 -5.00 16.49 8.25
C TRP A 118 -6.29 17.29 8.42
N ASN A 119 -6.55 17.74 9.65
CA ASN A 119 -7.63 18.67 9.98
C ASN A 119 -9.05 18.20 9.60
N ARG A 120 -9.36 16.93 9.87
CA ARG A 120 -10.69 16.32 9.72
C ARG A 120 -11.11 15.61 11.00
N SER A 121 -12.42 15.60 11.26
CA SER A 121 -13.05 14.89 12.39
C SER A 121 -13.13 13.37 12.17
N VAL A 122 -12.42 12.84 11.18
CA VAL A 122 -12.53 11.44 10.71
C VAL A 122 -11.16 10.78 10.88
N ASN A 123 -11.18 9.50 11.27
CA ASN A 123 -9.97 8.73 11.52
C ASN A 123 -9.13 8.54 10.25
N ASP A 124 -7.81 8.39 10.44
CA ASP A 124 -6.88 7.99 9.39
C ASP A 124 -7.34 6.70 8.69
N ILE A 125 -7.02 6.56 7.40
CA ILE A 125 -7.30 5.32 6.66
C ILE A 125 -6.08 4.41 6.81
N PHE A 126 -6.29 3.24 7.39
CA PHE A 126 -5.21 2.30 7.67
C PHE A 126 -5.12 1.19 6.63
N HIS A 127 -3.89 0.83 6.27
CA HIS A 127 -3.58 -0.42 5.58
C HIS A 127 -4.37 -0.58 4.26
N SER A 128 -4.93 -1.77 4.01
CA SER A 128 -5.74 -2.07 2.84
C SER A 128 -7.14 -1.44 2.87
N ASN A 129 -7.51 -0.68 3.90
CA ASN A 129 -8.84 -0.06 3.96
C ASN A 129 -9.03 1.00 2.88
N VAL A 130 -7.95 1.52 2.30
CA VAL A 130 -8.00 2.41 1.14
C VAL A 130 -8.63 1.73 -0.10
N PHE A 131 -8.60 0.40 -0.17
CA PHE A 131 -9.18 -0.40 -1.25
C PHE A 131 -10.61 -0.88 -0.95
N LEU A 132 -11.25 -0.38 0.10
CA LEU A 132 -12.66 -0.69 0.37
C LEU A 132 -13.56 0.00 -0.66
N ARG A 133 -14.56 -0.73 -1.15
CA ARG A 133 -15.59 -0.15 -2.04
C ARG A 133 -16.46 0.87 -1.30
N GLU A 134 -16.72 0.61 -0.03
CA GLU A 134 -17.45 1.55 0.82
C GLU A 134 -16.54 2.71 1.21
N ARG A 135 -16.93 3.91 0.81
CA ARG A 135 -16.17 5.14 1.09
C ARG A 135 -16.42 5.62 2.51
N ALA A 136 -15.39 5.62 3.34
CA ALA A 136 -15.49 6.07 4.73
C ALA A 136 -15.84 7.57 4.85
N LEU A 137 -15.32 8.41 3.94
CA LEU A 137 -15.54 9.87 3.97
C LEU A 137 -16.79 10.33 3.20
N TYR A 138 -17.17 9.60 2.15
CA TYR A 138 -18.34 9.89 1.33
C TYR A 138 -19.24 8.66 1.26
N PRO A 139 -19.83 8.23 2.39
CA PRO A 139 -20.71 7.08 2.39
C PRO A 139 -21.83 7.29 1.37
N SER A 140 -22.29 6.19 0.78
CA SER A 140 -23.53 6.17 0.01
C SER A 140 -24.64 6.69 0.92
N VAL A 141 -25.06 7.93 0.70
CA VAL A 141 -26.13 8.53 1.49
C VAL A 141 -27.43 7.93 0.99
N LYS A 142 -28.00 6.98 1.75
CA LYS A 142 -29.40 6.58 1.56
C LYS A 142 -30.29 7.71 2.10
N GLY A 143 -30.50 8.76 1.29
CA GLY A 143 -31.29 9.94 1.65
C GLY A 143 -30.76 11.25 1.04
N HIS A 144 -31.39 12.37 1.40
CA HIS A 144 -30.95 13.70 0.97
C HIS A 144 -29.76 14.18 1.82
N ARG A 145 -28.65 14.54 1.18
CA ARG A 145 -27.55 15.24 1.85
C ARG A 145 -28.02 16.64 2.25
N VAL A 146 -27.98 16.96 3.54
CA VAL A 146 -28.22 18.33 4.04
C VAL A 146 -27.32 19.35 3.31
N SER A 147 -26.10 18.93 2.95
CA SER A 147 -25.15 19.75 2.19
C SER A 147 -25.45 19.88 0.70
N ALA A 148 -26.23 18.98 0.09
CA ALA A 148 -26.49 19.02 -1.35
C ALA A 148 -27.47 20.14 -1.76
N GLY A 149 -28.20 20.70 -0.81
CA GLY A 149 -29.10 21.86 -1.02
C GLY A 149 -28.65 23.13 -0.30
N MET A 150 -27.50 23.14 0.39
CA MET A 150 -27.04 24.29 1.17
C MET A 150 -26.02 25.13 0.40
N PRO A 151 -26.15 26.47 0.41
CA PRO A 151 -25.13 27.37 -0.14
C PRO A 151 -23.78 27.15 0.54
N GLU A 152 -22.70 27.25 -0.23
CA GLU A 152 -21.33 26.97 0.19
C GLU A 152 -20.88 27.81 1.41
N GLU A 153 -21.37 29.05 1.49
CA GLU A 153 -21.14 29.94 2.64
C GLU A 153 -21.76 29.44 3.95
N ALA A 154 -22.95 28.82 3.87
CA ALA A 154 -23.64 28.28 5.04
C ALA A 154 -22.88 27.07 5.59
N LEU A 155 -22.36 26.21 4.70
CA LEU A 155 -21.51 25.08 5.05
C LEU A 155 -20.21 25.54 5.72
N ARG A 156 -19.60 26.62 5.21
CA ARG A 156 -18.38 27.19 5.78
C ARG A 156 -18.60 27.77 7.19
N LYS A 157 -19.73 28.46 7.41
CA LYS A 157 -20.11 28.99 8.74
C LYS A 157 -20.39 27.87 9.75
N LEU A 158 -21.10 26.82 9.34
CA LEU A 158 -21.36 25.64 10.18
C LEU A 158 -20.05 24.93 10.58
N ARG A 159 -19.13 24.75 9.63
CA ARG A 159 -17.81 24.16 9.91
C ARG A 159 -17.01 24.99 10.91
N ALA A 160 -16.97 26.31 10.73
CA ALA A 160 -16.26 27.21 11.65
C ALA A 160 -16.86 27.21 13.07
N ALA A 161 -18.19 27.07 13.18
CA ALA A 161 -18.86 26.96 14.47
C ALA A 161 -18.53 25.63 15.18
N ALA A 162 -18.50 24.52 14.44
CA ALA A 162 -18.13 23.21 14.97
C ALA A 162 -16.66 23.17 15.46
N GLU A 163 -15.72 23.70 14.67
CA GLU A 163 -14.31 23.79 15.03
C GLU A 163 -14.08 24.67 16.28
N LYS A 164 -14.84 25.77 16.43
CA LYS A 164 -14.82 26.60 17.65
C LYS A 164 -15.35 25.86 18.88
N SER A 165 -16.40 25.03 18.72
CA SER A 165 -16.96 24.25 19.82
C SER A 165 -15.99 23.15 20.29
N GLN A 166 -15.22 22.56 19.38
CA GLN A 166 -14.23 21.54 19.73
C GLN A 166 -13.03 22.11 20.49
N ARG A 167 -12.65 23.37 20.22
CA ARG A 167 -11.57 24.07 20.93
C ARG A 167 -11.95 24.60 22.32
N ARG A 168 -13.24 24.57 22.68
CA ARG A 168 -13.75 25.03 23.98
C ARG A 168 -13.88 23.91 25.03
N LYS A 169 -13.61 22.66 24.65
CA LYS A 169 -13.41 21.54 25.57
C LYS A 169 -11.93 21.31 25.75
#